data_AF-A0A822GNU9-F1
#
_entry.id   AF-A0A822GNU9-F1
#
_cell.length_a   1.000
_cell.length_b   1.000
_cell.length_c   1.000
_cell.angle_alpha   90.00
_cell.angle_beta   90.00
_cell.angle_gamma   90.00
#
_symmetry.space_group_name_H-M   'P 1'
#
loop_
_entity.id
_entity.type
_entity.pdbx_description
1 polymer ?
#
loop_
_entity_poly.entity_id
_entity_poly.type
_entity_poly.pdbx_seq_one_letter_code
_entity_poly.pdbx_strand_id
1 'polypeptide(L)'
;VQEQKIHLNYRWFSVTGLRVNISKVNKFDLNKIKLWNWDDAELPRFDESTHCEIGKWAIFKETNDNSDVFFVLEPQVIPEQYYDRNTSDYRIRFRYEKQTIVEGGQQQDRNVLIQYAFSDDPNEQQQLFASYYNRVVTMPRVTRIREMLPDKLGSKLLLRTLFTHRIDTQILDEKVCQLIESIWIESIGDLNKMLSVPPESITLKTIIEAEATLLELRSTNAPVAAHRFYSLIPHQPQYYVDLVKNRRILIEKIDLCQMLRDMLTVNELTNWNIKAPIEAKYRALKCPSET
;
A
#
# COMPACT_ATOMS: atom_id res chain seq x y z
N VAL A 1 -19.28 2.26 43.98
CA VAL A 1 -18.12 2.21 43.06
C VAL A 1 -18.67 1.74 41.72
N GLN A 2 -19.35 2.59 40.93
CA GLN A 2 -18.77 3.49 39.91
C GLN A 2 -17.74 2.74 39.03
N GLU A 3 -17.86 2.60 37.72
CA GLU A 3 -18.57 3.42 36.73
C GLU A 3 -18.94 2.61 35.48
N GLN A 4 -20.13 2.89 34.95
CA GLN A 4 -20.54 2.60 33.58
C GLN A 4 -19.64 3.33 32.58
N LYS A 5 -19.20 2.62 31.54
CA LYS A 5 -19.10 3.16 30.18
C LYS A 5 -19.28 2.01 29.19
N ILE A 6 -20.55 1.75 28.88
CA ILE A 6 -20.94 0.97 27.70
C ILE A 6 -20.71 1.90 26.50
N HIS A 7 -19.60 1.72 25.79
CA HIS A 7 -19.46 2.18 24.42
C HIS A 7 -19.69 0.98 23.51
N LEU A 8 -20.89 0.93 22.93
CA LEU A 8 -21.16 0.19 21.70
C LEU A 8 -20.19 0.70 20.62
N ASN A 9 -19.43 -0.19 19.99
CA ASN A 9 -18.97 -0.01 18.61
C ASN A 9 -18.53 -1.36 18.00
N TYR A 10 -19.10 -1.61 16.83
CA TYR A 10 -19.08 -2.82 16.02
C TYR A 10 -17.67 -3.41 15.80
N ARG A 11 -17.42 -4.61 16.36
CA ARG A 11 -16.28 -5.48 16.01
C ARG A 11 -16.70 -6.44 14.90
N TRP A 12 -16.54 -6.05 13.64
CA TRP A 12 -16.50 -7.04 12.55
C TRP A 12 -15.08 -7.59 12.47
N PHE A 13 -14.91 -8.80 13.00
CA PHE A 13 -13.70 -9.63 12.98
C PHE A 13 -12.53 -9.14 13.85
N SER A 14 -12.58 -9.41 15.17
CA SER A 14 -11.34 -9.49 15.94
C SER A 14 -10.52 -10.67 15.43
N VAL A 15 -9.32 -10.34 14.96
CA VAL A 15 -8.15 -11.19 14.76
C VAL A 15 -8.07 -12.24 15.87
N THR A 16 -7.79 -13.49 15.49
CA THR A 16 -7.70 -14.70 16.34
C THR A 16 -9.04 -15.30 16.82
N GLY A 17 -9.44 -16.45 16.27
CA GLY A 17 -10.33 -17.38 16.98
C GLY A 17 -11.68 -17.75 16.37
N LEU A 18 -12.03 -17.37 15.14
CA LEU A 18 -13.26 -17.87 14.50
C LEU A 18 -13.04 -19.24 13.83
N ARG A 19 -13.33 -20.31 14.56
CA ARG A 19 -13.57 -21.64 13.97
C ARG A 19 -14.75 -21.51 13.00
N VAL A 20 -14.49 -21.67 11.71
CA VAL A 20 -15.55 -21.90 10.72
C VAL A 20 -16.24 -23.20 11.11
N ASN A 21 -17.51 -23.14 11.50
CA ASN A 21 -18.28 -24.34 11.76
C ASN A 21 -18.76 -24.91 10.41
N ILE A 22 -17.90 -25.73 9.79
CA ILE A 22 -18.04 -26.32 8.45
C ILE A 22 -19.34 -27.14 8.33
N SER A 23 -19.92 -27.59 9.45
CA SER A 23 -21.14 -28.39 9.50
C SER A 23 -22.42 -27.69 9.02
N LYS A 24 -22.43 -26.34 8.88
CA LYS A 24 -23.59 -25.58 8.38
C LYS A 24 -23.52 -25.17 6.90
N VAL A 25 -22.48 -25.59 6.16
CA VAL A 25 -22.27 -25.18 4.76
C VAL A 25 -23.24 -25.84 3.75
N ASN A 26 -24.07 -26.80 4.19
CA ASN A 26 -24.81 -27.69 3.28
C ASN A 26 -26.07 -27.12 2.58
N LYS A 27 -26.33 -25.80 2.55
CA LYS A 27 -27.53 -25.25 1.87
C LYS A 27 -27.42 -23.85 1.25
N PHE A 28 -26.22 -23.29 1.05
CA PHE A 28 -26.12 -22.01 0.32
C PHE A 28 -26.18 -22.26 -1.19
N ASP A 29 -27.27 -21.83 -1.83
CA ASP A 29 -27.49 -22.01 -3.26
C ASP A 29 -26.85 -20.86 -4.04
N LEU A 30 -25.65 -21.12 -4.57
CA LEU A 30 -24.90 -20.16 -5.39
C LEU A 30 -25.68 -19.68 -6.62
N ASN A 31 -26.65 -20.45 -7.12
CA ASN A 31 -27.42 -20.08 -8.30
C ASN A 31 -28.41 -18.94 -8.04
N LYS A 32 -28.70 -18.65 -6.76
CA LYS A 32 -29.58 -17.54 -6.36
C LYS A 32 -28.82 -16.22 -6.22
N ILE A 33 -27.50 -16.25 -6.22
CA ILE A 33 -26.66 -15.07 -6.13
C ILE A 33 -26.39 -14.56 -7.54
N LYS A 34 -26.79 -13.31 -7.80
CA LYS A 34 -26.42 -12.65 -9.04
C LYS A 34 -24.91 -12.43 -9.05
N LEU A 35 -24.27 -12.87 -10.13
CA LEU A 35 -22.85 -12.62 -10.40
C LEU A 35 -22.76 -11.61 -11.53
N TRP A 36 -21.85 -10.66 -11.39
CA TRP A 36 -21.53 -9.68 -12.42
C TRP A 36 -20.10 -9.89 -12.87
N ASN A 37 -19.84 -9.86 -14.17
CA ASN A 37 -18.47 -9.75 -14.68
C ASN A 37 -17.98 -8.31 -14.51
N TRP A 38 -16.66 -8.15 -14.49
CA TRP A 38 -16.03 -6.84 -14.28
C TRP A 38 -16.34 -5.82 -15.39
N ASP A 39 -16.71 -6.30 -16.58
CA ASP A 39 -17.02 -5.52 -17.78
C ASP A 39 -18.53 -5.43 -18.07
N ASP A 40 -19.38 -5.92 -17.17
CA ASP A 40 -20.84 -5.79 -17.33
C ASP A 40 -21.26 -4.30 -17.29
N ALA A 41 -22.06 -3.88 -18.27
CA ALA A 41 -22.52 -2.48 -18.40
C ALA A 41 -23.39 -2.01 -17.21
N GLU A 42 -24.07 -2.94 -16.54
CA GLU A 42 -24.94 -2.68 -15.37
C GLU A 42 -24.29 -3.09 -14.04
N LEU A 43 -22.95 -3.10 -13.98
CA LEU A 43 -22.23 -3.38 -12.74
C LEU A 43 -22.60 -2.34 -11.65
N PRO A 44 -23.05 -2.77 -10.45
CA PRO A 44 -23.34 -1.86 -9.35
C PRO A 44 -22.14 -1.00 -8.97
N ARG A 45 -22.41 0.26 -8.62
CA ARG A 45 -21.38 1.19 -8.16
C ARG A 45 -20.89 0.79 -6.78
N PHE A 46 -19.57 0.87 -6.59
CA PHE A 46 -18.92 0.54 -5.33
C PHE A 46 -17.60 1.30 -5.23
N ASP A 47 -17.48 2.17 -4.23
CA ASP A 47 -16.29 2.99 -4.01
C ASP A 47 -15.18 2.22 -3.27
N GLU A 48 -14.16 1.80 -4.03
CA GLU A 48 -12.97 1.14 -3.48
C GLU A 48 -11.91 2.12 -2.96
N SER A 49 -12.04 3.42 -3.22
CA SER A 49 -10.91 4.36 -3.19
C SER A 49 -10.66 5.03 -1.83
N THR A 50 -11.71 5.19 -1.01
CA THR A 50 -11.66 6.02 0.21
C THR A 50 -11.61 5.20 1.49
N HIS A 51 -12.62 4.36 1.73
CA HIS A 51 -12.86 3.70 3.03
C HIS A 51 -13.16 2.21 2.93
N CYS A 52 -12.94 1.59 1.77
CA CYS A 52 -13.15 0.15 1.61
C CYS A 52 -12.11 -0.65 2.40
N GLU A 53 -12.56 -1.71 3.06
CA GLU A 53 -11.75 -2.63 3.86
C GLU A 53 -11.88 -4.07 3.36
N ILE A 54 -10.85 -4.89 3.56
CA ILE A 54 -10.86 -6.33 3.30
C ILE A 54 -10.82 -7.06 4.64
N GLY A 55 -11.94 -7.69 5.01
CA GLY A 55 -12.03 -8.43 6.27
C GLY A 55 -11.38 -9.82 6.22
N LYS A 56 -11.25 -10.41 5.02
CA LYS A 56 -10.69 -11.75 4.82
C LYS A 56 -10.23 -11.93 3.38
N TRP A 57 -9.28 -12.82 3.13
CA TRP A 57 -8.97 -13.26 1.78
C TRP A 57 -8.47 -14.70 1.75
N ALA A 58 -8.53 -15.32 0.58
CA ALA A 58 -7.85 -16.58 0.31
C ALA A 58 -7.31 -16.57 -1.11
N ILE A 59 -6.10 -17.09 -1.26
CA ILE A 59 -5.42 -17.16 -2.55
C ILE A 59 -4.94 -18.58 -2.74
N PHE A 60 -5.19 -19.12 -3.92
CA PHE A 60 -4.83 -20.48 -4.28
C PHE A 60 -4.08 -20.52 -5.59
N LYS A 61 -3.21 -21.53 -5.73
CA LYS A 61 -2.51 -21.86 -6.96
C LYS A 61 -2.82 -23.31 -7.33
N GLU A 62 -3.32 -23.52 -8.55
CA GLU A 62 -3.38 -24.81 -9.21
C GLU A 62 -2.13 -24.96 -10.08
N THR A 63 -1.37 -26.03 -9.86
CA THR A 63 -0.18 -26.31 -10.65
C THR A 63 -0.55 -27.26 -11.80
N ASN A 64 -0.43 -26.79 -13.04
CA ASN A 64 -0.54 -27.61 -14.24
C ASN A 64 0.78 -27.63 -15.01
N ASP A 65 0.96 -28.62 -15.88
CA ASP A 65 2.26 -28.90 -16.52
C ASP A 65 2.76 -27.75 -17.42
N ASN A 66 1.84 -26.96 -18.00
CA ASN A 66 2.16 -25.85 -18.93
C ASN A 66 1.51 -24.51 -18.54
N SER A 67 0.87 -24.43 -17.37
CA SER A 67 0.18 -23.22 -16.94
C SER A 67 0.01 -23.15 -15.43
N ASP A 68 0.12 -21.95 -14.88
CA ASP A 68 -0.28 -21.67 -13.51
C ASP A 68 -1.67 -21.03 -13.49
N VAL A 69 -2.57 -21.57 -12.67
CA VAL A 69 -3.90 -20.98 -12.45
C VAL A 69 -4.00 -20.49 -11.01
N PHE A 70 -4.40 -19.23 -10.85
CA PHE A 70 -4.56 -18.58 -9.57
C PHE A 70 -6.03 -18.29 -9.30
N PHE A 71 -6.42 -18.40 -8.04
CA PHE A 71 -7.76 -18.04 -7.57
C PHE A 71 -7.65 -17.07 -6.40
N VAL A 72 -8.41 -15.96 -6.44
CA VAL A 72 -8.50 -14.98 -5.35
C VAL A 72 -9.94 -14.87 -4.89
N LEU A 73 -10.14 -15.00 -3.58
CA LEU A 73 -11.43 -14.79 -2.91
C LEU A 73 -11.28 -13.59 -1.97
N GLU A 74 -12.08 -12.56 -2.17
CA GLU A 74 -11.88 -11.26 -1.51
C GLU A 74 -13.22 -10.57 -1.18
N PRO A 75 -13.78 -10.78 0.03
CA PRO A 75 -14.87 -9.98 0.55
C PRO A 75 -14.38 -8.58 0.97
N GLN A 76 -15.09 -7.57 0.50
CA GLN A 76 -14.80 -6.16 0.67
C GLN A 76 -16.01 -5.46 1.28
N VAL A 77 -15.76 -4.51 2.18
CA VAL A 77 -16.81 -3.79 2.90
C VAL A 77 -16.47 -2.32 2.99
N ILE A 78 -17.47 -1.47 2.78
CA ILE A 78 -17.42 -0.07 3.16
C ILE A 78 -18.03 0.03 4.56
N PRO A 79 -17.31 0.45 5.61
CA PRO A 79 -17.89 0.57 6.94
C PRO A 79 -19.12 1.49 6.95
N GLU A 80 -20.09 1.20 7.81
CA GLU A 80 -21.39 1.89 7.82
C GLU A 80 -21.27 3.41 7.91
N GLN A 81 -20.34 3.88 8.74
CA GLN A 81 -20.09 5.30 8.95
C GLN A 81 -19.53 6.02 7.71
N TYR A 82 -19.04 5.28 6.71
CA TYR A 82 -18.48 5.80 5.47
C TYR A 82 -19.31 5.43 4.24
N TYR A 83 -20.44 4.74 4.43
CA TYR A 83 -21.29 4.32 3.33
C TYR A 83 -22.13 5.48 2.79
N ASP A 84 -21.94 5.82 1.52
CA ASP A 84 -22.73 6.82 0.80
C ASP A 84 -23.43 6.18 -0.40
N ARG A 85 -24.77 6.27 -0.42
CA ARG A 85 -25.62 5.76 -1.52
C ARG A 85 -25.43 6.51 -2.84
N ASN A 86 -24.82 7.69 -2.81
CA ASN A 86 -24.51 8.44 -4.03
C ASN A 86 -23.31 7.84 -4.77
N THR A 87 -22.37 7.25 -4.05
CA THR A 87 -21.11 6.71 -4.59
C THR A 87 -21.12 5.18 -4.68
N SER A 88 -21.90 4.50 -3.83
CA SER A 88 -21.97 3.04 -3.77
C SER A 88 -23.42 2.57 -3.65
N ASP A 89 -23.82 1.63 -4.52
CA ASP A 89 -25.17 1.06 -4.49
C ASP A 89 -25.31 -0.02 -3.39
N TYR A 90 -24.19 -0.59 -2.96
CA TYR A 90 -24.09 -1.63 -1.93
C TYR A 90 -22.93 -1.37 -0.98
N ARG A 91 -23.08 -1.85 0.27
CA ARG A 91 -22.02 -1.72 1.28
C ARG A 91 -21.00 -2.85 1.21
N ILE A 92 -21.39 -4.04 0.77
CA ILE A 92 -20.54 -5.24 0.78
C ILE A 92 -20.46 -5.85 -0.62
N ARG A 93 -19.25 -6.25 -1.00
CA ARG A 93 -18.97 -6.88 -2.28
C ARG A 93 -18.04 -8.06 -2.09
N PHE A 94 -18.35 -9.18 -2.73
CA PHE A 94 -17.44 -10.29 -2.90
C PHE A 94 -16.79 -10.19 -4.27
N ARG A 95 -15.47 -10.24 -4.31
CA ARG A 95 -14.70 -10.35 -5.55
C ARG A 95 -14.10 -11.75 -5.66
N TYR A 96 -14.37 -12.38 -6.81
CA TYR A 96 -13.75 -13.63 -7.24
C TYR A 96 -12.88 -13.34 -8.46
N GLU A 97 -11.64 -13.81 -8.43
CA GLU A 97 -10.75 -13.74 -9.59
C GLU A 97 -10.18 -15.12 -9.88
N LYS A 98 -10.17 -15.50 -11.17
CA LYS A 98 -9.43 -16.63 -11.71
C LYS A 98 -8.49 -16.12 -12.79
N GLN A 99 -7.19 -16.33 -12.60
CA GLN A 99 -6.17 -15.90 -13.55
C GLN A 99 -5.36 -17.12 -14.03
N THR A 100 -5.24 -17.30 -15.34
CA THR A 100 -4.39 -18.34 -15.94
C THR A 100 -3.19 -17.69 -16.62
N ILE A 101 -2.00 -18.21 -16.33
CA ILE A 101 -0.72 -17.78 -16.88
C ILE A 101 -0.11 -18.98 -17.60
N VAL A 102 0.09 -18.86 -18.92
CA VAL A 102 0.69 -19.92 -19.75
C VAL A 102 2.18 -19.62 -19.98
N GLU A 103 3.05 -20.61 -19.78
CA GLU A 103 4.48 -20.47 -20.07
C GLU A 103 4.76 -20.66 -21.57
N GLY A 104 5.49 -19.73 -22.20
CA GLY A 104 6.03 -19.91 -23.56
C GLY A 104 5.50 -18.98 -24.68
N GLY A 105 4.62 -18.01 -24.38
CA GLY A 105 4.22 -16.96 -25.34
C GLY A 105 5.25 -15.82 -25.41
N GLN A 106 5.38 -15.16 -26.58
CA GLN A 106 6.22 -13.96 -26.75
C GLN A 106 5.76 -12.77 -25.89
N GLN A 107 4.57 -12.86 -25.29
CA GLN A 107 4.09 -12.14 -24.13
C GLN A 107 3.43 -13.17 -23.20
N GLN A 108 3.47 -12.98 -21.88
CA GLN A 108 2.68 -13.81 -20.96
C GLN A 108 1.19 -13.63 -21.30
N ASP A 109 0.60 -14.57 -22.04
CA ASP A 109 -0.84 -14.58 -22.29
C ASP A 109 -1.54 -14.82 -20.96
N ARG A 110 -2.19 -13.77 -20.46
CA ARG A 110 -2.93 -13.77 -19.19
C ARG A 110 -4.41 -13.79 -19.51
N ASN A 111 -5.08 -14.89 -19.18
CA ASN A 111 -6.54 -14.94 -19.19
C ASN A 111 -7.06 -14.65 -17.78
N VAL A 112 -7.87 -13.61 -17.63
CA VAL A 112 -8.35 -13.13 -16.33
C VAL A 112 -9.87 -13.09 -16.35
N LEU A 113 -10.49 -13.85 -15.45
CA LEU A 113 -11.90 -13.79 -15.13
C LEU A 113 -12.06 -13.10 -13.78
N ILE A 114 -12.77 -11.97 -13.75
CA ILE A 114 -13.13 -11.28 -12.51
C ILE A 114 -14.65 -11.20 -12.44
N GLN A 115 -15.18 -11.65 -11.30
CA GLN A 115 -16.60 -11.62 -11.01
C GLN A 115 -16.87 -11.01 -9.65
N TYR A 116 -18.03 -10.38 -9.53
CA TYR A 116 -18.49 -9.70 -8.33
C TYR A 116 -19.84 -10.26 -7.90
N ALA A 117 -20.08 -10.26 -6.60
CA ALA A 117 -21.42 -10.39 -6.02
C ALA A 117 -21.60 -9.31 -4.95
N PHE A 118 -22.73 -8.63 -4.99
CA PHE A 118 -23.04 -7.55 -4.07
C PHE A 118 -24.12 -7.97 -3.10
N SER A 119 -24.00 -7.56 -1.85
CA SER A 119 -24.97 -7.84 -0.81
C SER A 119 -24.90 -6.78 0.28
N ASP A 120 -26.02 -6.54 0.96
CA ASP A 120 -26.01 -5.77 2.20
C ASP A 120 -26.00 -6.68 3.45
N ASP A 121 -26.15 -8.00 3.26
CA ASP A 121 -26.11 -8.99 4.34
C ASP A 121 -24.70 -9.59 4.51
N PRO A 122 -24.04 -9.32 5.65
CA PRO A 122 -22.74 -9.92 5.96
C PRO A 122 -22.76 -11.46 6.02
N ASN A 123 -23.90 -12.08 6.38
CA ASN A 123 -24.00 -13.53 6.46
C ASN A 123 -23.97 -14.18 5.08
N GLU A 124 -24.66 -13.58 4.11
CA GLU A 124 -24.64 -14.01 2.71
C GLU A 124 -23.21 -13.97 2.16
N GLN A 125 -22.48 -12.90 2.45
CA GLN A 125 -21.08 -12.73 2.05
C GLN A 125 -20.15 -13.78 2.68
N GLN A 126 -20.35 -14.09 3.96
CA GLN A 126 -19.60 -15.15 4.63
C GLN A 126 -19.90 -16.53 4.03
N GLN A 127 -21.16 -16.82 3.70
CA GLN A 127 -21.56 -18.08 3.07
C GLN A 127 -21.02 -18.19 1.65
N LEU A 128 -21.02 -17.09 0.89
CA LEU A 128 -20.44 -17.02 -0.44
C LEU A 128 -18.93 -17.28 -0.40
N PHE A 129 -18.20 -16.61 0.49
CA PHE A 129 -16.77 -16.87 0.70
C PHE A 129 -16.51 -18.34 1.06
N ALA A 130 -17.27 -18.91 2.01
CA ALA A 130 -17.10 -20.30 2.43
C ALA A 130 -17.39 -21.30 1.29
N SER A 131 -18.41 -21.02 0.48
CA SER A 131 -18.80 -21.88 -0.65
C SER A 131 -17.74 -21.87 -1.75
N TYR A 132 -17.24 -20.70 -2.14
CA TYR A 132 -16.14 -20.59 -3.10
C TYR A 132 -14.83 -21.16 -2.54
N TYR A 133 -14.53 -20.92 -1.27
CA TYR A 133 -13.36 -21.50 -0.61
C TYR A 133 -13.40 -23.02 -0.66
N ASN A 134 -14.53 -23.63 -0.28
CA ASN A 134 -14.69 -25.08 -0.33
C ASN A 134 -14.64 -25.62 -1.76
N ARG A 135 -15.19 -24.89 -2.72
CA ARG A 135 -15.13 -25.27 -4.14
C ARG A 135 -13.70 -25.28 -4.67
N VAL A 136 -12.88 -24.29 -4.29
CA VAL A 136 -11.50 -24.18 -4.78
C VAL A 136 -10.57 -25.16 -4.05
N VAL A 137 -10.71 -25.31 -2.73
CA VAL A 137 -9.81 -26.19 -1.94
C VAL A 137 -9.99 -27.68 -2.23
N THR A 138 -11.15 -28.09 -2.77
CA THR A 138 -11.42 -29.48 -3.18
C THR A 138 -10.97 -29.78 -4.60
N MET A 139 -10.53 -28.78 -5.37
CA MET A 139 -9.99 -29.00 -6.71
C MET A 139 -8.65 -29.77 -6.63
N PRO A 140 -8.38 -30.68 -7.59
CA PRO A 140 -7.12 -31.40 -7.64
C PRO A 140 -5.96 -30.43 -7.88
N ARG A 141 -4.79 -30.72 -7.31
CA ARG A 141 -3.54 -29.95 -7.51
C ARG A 141 -3.61 -28.48 -7.09
N VAL A 142 -4.63 -28.10 -6.32
CA VAL A 142 -4.76 -26.76 -5.75
C VAL A 142 -4.09 -26.69 -4.38
N THR A 143 -3.26 -25.68 -4.19
CA THR A 143 -2.62 -25.36 -2.92
C THR A 143 -2.95 -23.93 -2.50
N ARG A 144 -3.15 -23.72 -1.19
CA ARG A 144 -3.34 -22.38 -0.66
C ARG A 144 -1.99 -21.69 -0.56
N ILE A 145 -1.85 -20.55 -1.21
CA ILE A 145 -0.64 -19.73 -1.18
C ILE A 145 -0.84 -18.54 -0.23
N ARG A 146 0.22 -18.22 0.51
CA ARG A 146 0.23 -17.10 1.44
C ARG A 146 1.15 -15.97 0.99
N GLU A 147 2.18 -16.27 0.19
CA GLU A 147 3.35 -15.38 0.08
C GLU A 147 3.92 -15.20 -1.35
N MET A 148 3.22 -15.58 -2.42
CA MET A 148 3.65 -15.22 -3.79
C MET A 148 2.45 -14.88 -4.66
N LEU A 149 2.39 -13.65 -5.16
CA LEU A 149 1.41 -13.25 -6.15
C LEU A 149 2.13 -12.85 -7.43
N PRO A 150 1.67 -13.32 -8.60
CA PRO A 150 1.95 -12.64 -9.86
C PRO A 150 1.55 -11.17 -9.77
N ASP A 151 2.28 -10.30 -10.47
CA ASP A 151 1.90 -8.90 -10.61
C ASP A 151 0.46 -8.81 -11.12
N LYS A 152 -0.38 -8.04 -10.40
CA LYS A 152 -1.80 -7.77 -10.70
C LYS A 152 -2.82 -8.85 -10.30
N LEU A 153 -2.48 -9.77 -9.40
CA LEU A 153 -3.45 -10.74 -8.84
C LEU A 153 -4.20 -10.15 -7.63
N GLY A 154 -5.52 -10.00 -7.71
CA GLY A 154 -6.34 -9.39 -6.67
C GLY A 154 -6.71 -7.92 -6.93
N SER A 155 -7.54 -7.32 -6.06
CA SER A 155 -7.80 -5.87 -6.13
C SER A 155 -6.57 -5.04 -5.76
N LYS A 156 -6.55 -3.76 -6.14
CA LYS A 156 -5.51 -2.81 -5.69
C LYS A 156 -5.46 -2.73 -4.16
N LEU A 157 -6.63 -2.81 -3.50
CA LEU A 157 -6.73 -2.82 -2.05
C LEU A 157 -6.06 -4.06 -1.46
N LEU A 158 -6.33 -5.25 -2.00
CA LEU A 158 -5.72 -6.51 -1.53
C LEU A 158 -4.21 -6.51 -1.73
N LEU A 159 -3.73 -6.05 -2.89
CA LEU A 159 -2.30 -5.93 -3.15
C LEU A 159 -1.63 -4.99 -2.13
N ARG A 160 -2.24 -3.84 -1.82
CA ARG A 160 -1.76 -2.92 -0.77
C ARG A 160 -1.77 -3.57 0.61
N THR A 161 -2.82 -4.30 0.96
CA THR A 161 -2.94 -5.00 2.26
C THR A 161 -1.88 -6.09 2.40
N LEU A 162 -1.70 -6.94 1.39
CA LEU A 162 -0.70 -8.00 1.38
C LEU A 162 0.72 -7.46 1.40
N PHE A 163 0.95 -6.39 0.65
CA PHE A 163 2.24 -5.72 0.62
C PHE A 163 2.58 -5.11 1.98
N THR A 164 1.63 -4.44 2.63
CA THR A 164 1.80 -3.93 3.99
C THR A 164 2.05 -5.07 4.99
N HIS A 165 1.29 -6.17 4.87
CA HIS A 165 1.51 -7.35 5.72
C HIS A 165 2.90 -7.96 5.52
N ARG A 166 3.40 -8.06 4.29
CA ARG A 166 4.77 -8.53 4.00
C ARG A 166 5.84 -7.66 4.63
N ILE A 167 5.67 -6.34 4.56
CA ILE A 167 6.54 -5.38 5.23
C ILE A 167 6.51 -5.66 6.75
N ASP A 168 5.32 -5.73 7.33
CA ASP A 168 5.17 -5.92 8.77
C ASP A 168 5.66 -7.31 9.25
N THR A 169 5.70 -8.32 8.36
CA THR A 169 6.22 -9.67 8.64
C THR A 169 7.65 -9.91 8.15
N GLN A 170 8.39 -8.89 7.70
CA GLN A 170 9.79 -8.97 7.21
C GLN A 170 9.99 -9.88 5.97
N ILE A 171 8.95 -10.13 5.18
CA ILE A 171 9.03 -10.96 3.96
C ILE A 171 9.17 -10.03 2.75
N LEU A 172 10.27 -9.29 2.70
CA LEU A 172 10.69 -8.55 1.52
C LEU A 172 11.63 -9.43 0.70
N ASP A 173 11.47 -9.42 -0.63
CA ASP A 173 12.39 -10.11 -1.53
C ASP A 173 13.81 -9.58 -1.32
N GLU A 174 14.80 -10.47 -1.29
CA GLU A 174 16.19 -10.12 -0.97
C GLU A 174 16.73 -9.04 -1.92
N LYS A 175 16.35 -9.13 -3.21
CA LYS A 175 16.72 -8.12 -4.21
C LYS A 175 16.14 -6.75 -3.92
N VAL A 176 14.91 -6.69 -3.41
CA VAL A 176 14.23 -5.45 -3.03
C VAL A 176 14.90 -4.85 -1.79
N CYS A 177 15.23 -5.67 -0.79
CA CYS A 177 16.02 -5.24 0.37
C CYS A 177 17.38 -4.68 -0.03
N GLN A 178 18.13 -5.40 -0.88
CA GLN A 178 19.44 -4.96 -1.36
C GLN A 178 19.34 -3.64 -2.13
N LEU A 179 18.30 -3.47 -2.96
CA LEU A 179 18.06 -2.23 -3.70
C LEU A 179 17.77 -1.06 -2.74
N ILE A 180 16.87 -1.24 -1.79
CA ILE A 180 16.51 -0.21 -0.80
C ILE A 180 17.74 0.19 0.02
N GLU A 181 18.52 -0.78 0.51
CA GLU A 181 19.77 -0.51 1.24
C GLU A 181 20.76 0.25 0.37
N SER A 182 20.90 -0.13 -0.90
CA SER A 182 21.82 0.54 -1.83
C SER A 182 21.41 2.00 -2.06
N ILE A 183 20.13 2.26 -2.34
CA ILE A 183 19.59 3.61 -2.52
C ILE A 183 19.77 4.44 -1.24
N TRP A 184 19.51 3.83 -0.09
CA TRP A 184 19.63 4.50 1.21
C TRP A 184 21.08 4.89 1.52
N ILE A 185 22.02 3.96 1.32
CA ILE A 185 23.46 4.18 1.51
C ILE A 185 23.98 5.24 0.55
N GLU A 186 23.61 5.18 -0.73
CA GLU A 186 24.01 6.16 -1.75
C GLU A 186 23.49 7.55 -1.39
N SER A 187 22.21 7.65 -1.03
CA SER A 187 21.55 8.88 -0.61
C SER A 187 22.23 9.54 0.60
N ILE A 188 22.56 8.75 1.63
CA ILE A 188 23.31 9.24 2.80
C ILE A 188 24.74 9.65 2.39
N GLY A 189 25.37 8.87 1.52
CA GLY A 189 26.69 9.16 0.99
C GLY A 189 26.75 10.50 0.28
N ASP A 190 25.75 10.81 -0.54
CA ASP A 190 25.68 12.07 -1.28
C ASP A 190 25.37 13.27 -0.37
N LEU A 191 24.50 13.10 0.64
CA LEU A 191 24.28 14.13 1.65
C LEU A 191 25.56 14.41 2.45
N ASN A 192 26.29 13.39 2.87
CA ASN A 192 27.56 13.53 3.59
C ASN A 192 28.65 14.20 2.74
N LYS A 193 28.64 13.99 1.42
CA LYS A 193 29.54 14.72 0.51
C LYS A 193 29.15 16.19 0.40
N MET A 194 27.86 16.50 0.40
CA MET A 194 27.33 17.83 0.11
C MET A 194 27.29 18.75 1.33
N LEU A 195 26.91 18.23 2.50
CA LEU A 195 26.70 19.00 3.72
C LEU A 195 28.00 19.16 4.52
N SER A 196 28.13 20.30 5.19
CA SER A 196 29.22 20.59 6.13
C SER A 196 28.98 19.99 7.52
N VAL A 197 27.77 19.53 7.78
CA VAL A 197 27.35 18.91 9.03
C VAL A 197 26.71 17.56 8.74
N PRO A 198 26.76 16.60 9.69
CA PRO A 198 26.05 15.33 9.53
C PRO A 198 24.54 15.57 9.30
N PRO A 199 23.89 14.87 8.35
CA PRO A 199 22.46 15.02 8.10
C PRO A 199 21.60 14.84 9.35
N GLU A 200 22.04 13.98 10.27
CA GLU A 200 21.38 13.69 11.55
C GLU A 200 21.37 14.90 12.49
N SER A 201 22.29 15.85 12.34
CA SER A 201 22.31 17.05 13.19
C SER A 201 21.25 18.10 12.80
N ILE A 202 20.62 17.94 11.64
CA ILE A 202 19.61 18.87 11.13
C ILE A 202 18.25 18.50 11.71
N THR A 203 17.54 19.46 12.30
CA THR A 203 16.22 19.21 12.91
C THR A 203 15.08 19.45 11.93
N LEU A 204 13.92 18.80 12.14
CA LEU A 204 12.72 19.04 11.33
C LEU A 204 12.33 20.52 11.30
N LYS A 205 12.48 21.23 12.43
CA LYS A 205 12.26 22.67 12.52
C LYS A 205 13.17 23.44 11.57
N THR A 206 14.46 23.11 11.56
CA THR A 206 15.45 23.73 10.66
C THR A 206 15.09 23.50 9.18
N ILE A 207 14.61 22.30 8.83
CA ILE A 207 14.18 21.98 7.45
C ILE A 207 12.95 22.80 7.05
N ILE A 208 11.93 22.88 7.91
CA ILE A 208 10.73 23.70 7.66
C ILE A 208 11.10 25.17 7.44
N GLU A 209 12.00 25.71 8.27
CA GLU A 209 12.51 27.08 8.11
C GLU A 209 13.31 27.26 6.81
N ALA A 210 14.09 26.25 6.41
CA ALA A 210 14.87 26.28 5.17
C ALA A 210 13.95 26.28 3.92
N GLU A 211 12.90 25.47 3.92
CA GLU A 211 11.90 25.45 2.84
C GLU A 211 11.16 26.77 2.71
N ALA A 212 10.70 27.32 3.84
CA ALA A 212 10.07 28.64 3.85
C ALA A 212 11.01 29.71 3.27
N THR A 213 12.30 29.64 3.59
CA THR A 213 13.32 30.54 3.07
C THR A 213 13.52 30.38 1.55
N LEU A 214 13.51 29.14 1.02
CA LEU A 214 13.59 28.88 -0.42
C LEU A 214 12.34 29.35 -1.18
N LEU A 215 11.16 29.21 -0.58
CA LEU A 215 9.90 29.72 -1.14
C LEU A 215 9.85 31.26 -1.15
N GLU A 216 10.36 31.90 -0.09
CA GLU A 216 10.56 33.34 -0.04
C GLU A 216 11.50 33.77 -1.18
N LEU A 217 12.66 33.12 -1.30
CA LEU A 217 13.65 33.41 -2.35
C LEU A 217 13.04 33.27 -3.76
N ARG A 218 12.24 32.23 -4.00
CA ARG A 218 11.54 32.01 -5.28
C ARG A 218 10.59 33.16 -5.63
N SER A 219 10.01 33.79 -4.62
CA SER A 219 9.00 34.84 -4.78
C SER A 219 9.62 36.24 -4.87
N THR A 220 10.65 36.53 -4.07
CA THR A 220 11.20 37.87 -3.89
C THR A 220 12.56 38.08 -4.57
N ASN A 221 13.26 37.00 -4.96
CA ASN A 221 14.66 37.02 -5.41
C ASN A 221 15.62 37.72 -4.43
N ALA A 222 15.29 37.76 -3.14
CA ALA A 222 16.09 38.44 -2.12
C ALA A 222 17.39 37.68 -1.82
N PRO A 223 18.59 38.25 -2.07
CA PRO A 223 19.86 37.56 -1.82
C PRO A 223 20.08 37.16 -0.35
N VAL A 224 19.47 37.92 0.58
CA VAL A 224 19.51 37.64 2.02
C VAL A 224 18.89 36.27 2.34
N ALA A 225 17.82 35.89 1.64
CA ALA A 225 17.18 34.58 1.81
C ALA A 225 18.12 33.43 1.39
N ALA A 226 18.93 33.62 0.34
CA ALA A 226 19.92 32.63 -0.06
C ALA A 226 20.99 32.40 1.02
N HIS A 227 21.50 33.48 1.64
CA HIS A 227 22.46 33.35 2.76
C HIS A 227 21.85 32.69 4.00
N ARG A 228 20.59 33.00 4.30
CA ARG A 228 19.84 32.37 5.40
C ARG A 228 19.65 30.87 5.16
N PHE A 229 19.31 30.46 3.94
CA PHE A 229 19.20 29.05 3.58
C PHE A 229 20.49 28.28 3.86
N TYR A 230 21.64 28.80 3.39
CA TYR A 230 22.93 28.13 3.62
C TYR A 230 23.39 28.14 5.09
N SER A 231 22.83 29.02 5.91
CA SER A 231 23.05 29.01 7.36
C SER A 231 22.19 27.94 8.06
N LEU A 232 20.97 27.69 7.55
CA LEU A 232 20.06 26.66 8.07
C LEU A 232 20.48 25.26 7.62
N ILE A 233 20.93 25.11 6.37
CA ILE A 233 21.43 23.86 5.80
C ILE A 233 22.88 24.09 5.36
N PRO A 234 23.87 23.88 6.26
CA PRO A 234 25.27 24.15 5.96
C PRO A 234 25.79 23.20 4.88
N HIS A 235 26.18 23.76 3.74
CA HIS A 235 26.79 23.03 2.63
C HIS A 235 28.32 23.10 2.71
N GLN A 236 29.03 22.18 2.06
CA GLN A 236 30.47 22.33 1.82
C GLN A 236 30.70 23.49 0.83
N PRO A 237 31.83 24.23 0.93
CA PRO A 237 32.10 25.42 0.13
C PRO A 237 31.90 25.24 -1.39
N GLN A 238 32.25 24.07 -1.92
CA GLN A 238 32.12 23.74 -3.35
C GLN A 238 30.67 23.60 -3.84
N TYR A 239 29.68 23.49 -2.95
CA TYR A 239 28.25 23.41 -3.29
C TYR A 239 27.50 24.72 -3.02
N TYR A 240 28.20 25.80 -2.68
CA TYR A 240 27.62 27.14 -2.65
C TYR A 240 27.43 27.65 -4.08
N VAL A 241 26.21 28.05 -4.41
CA VAL A 241 25.86 28.60 -5.72
C VAL A 241 24.94 29.80 -5.54
N ASP A 242 25.00 30.73 -6.48
CA ASP A 242 24.08 31.87 -6.55
C ASP A 242 22.66 31.40 -6.89
N LEU A 243 21.87 31.14 -5.85
CA LEU A 243 20.48 30.67 -5.96
C LEU A 243 19.53 31.69 -6.60
N VAL A 244 19.88 32.98 -6.56
CA VAL A 244 19.06 34.06 -7.17
C VAL A 244 19.10 33.96 -8.69
N LYS A 245 20.26 33.62 -9.25
CA LYS A 245 20.47 33.53 -10.71
C LYS A 245 20.15 32.17 -11.29
N ASN A 246 20.10 31.12 -10.48
CA ASN A 246 19.93 29.75 -10.96
C ASN A 246 18.66 29.10 -10.40
N ARG A 247 17.53 29.30 -11.10
CA ARG A 247 16.23 28.72 -10.74
C ARG A 247 16.22 27.19 -10.69
N ARG A 248 17.03 26.53 -11.52
CA ARG A 248 17.13 25.06 -11.53
C ARG A 248 17.74 24.58 -10.20
N ILE A 249 18.85 25.19 -9.78
CA ILE A 249 19.50 24.85 -8.52
C ILE A 249 18.59 25.19 -7.33
N LEU A 250 17.80 26.26 -7.41
CA LEU A 250 16.79 26.56 -6.39
C LEU A 250 15.80 25.40 -6.21
N ILE A 251 15.32 24.80 -7.30
CA ILE A 251 14.44 23.61 -7.25
C ILE A 251 15.19 22.43 -6.63
N GLU A 252 16.43 22.16 -7.07
CA GLU A 252 17.26 21.09 -6.50
C GLU A 252 17.48 21.27 -4.97
N LYS A 253 17.52 22.51 -4.47
CA LYS A 253 17.59 22.78 -3.02
C LYS A 253 16.26 22.57 -2.29
N ILE A 254 15.11 22.75 -2.96
CA ILE A 254 13.81 22.38 -2.41
C ILE A 254 13.70 20.84 -2.32
N ASP A 255 14.11 20.14 -3.39
CA ASP A 255 14.11 18.68 -3.43
C ASP A 255 15.04 18.09 -2.34
N LEU A 256 16.18 18.74 -2.08
CA LEU A 256 17.06 18.41 -0.96
C LEU A 256 16.34 18.51 0.40
N CYS A 257 15.59 19.58 0.66
CA CYS A 257 14.85 19.73 1.91
C CYS A 257 13.82 18.61 2.08
N GLN A 258 13.15 18.21 0.99
CA GLN A 258 12.22 17.10 0.99
C GLN A 258 12.93 15.78 1.32
N MET A 259 14.07 15.50 0.69
CA MET A 259 14.89 14.32 0.96
C MET A 259 15.35 14.26 2.42
N LEU A 260 15.82 15.39 2.99
CA LEU A 260 16.20 15.47 4.40
C LEU A 260 15.02 15.22 5.34
N ARG A 261 13.82 15.72 5.02
CA ARG A 261 12.59 15.45 5.78
C ARG A 261 12.23 13.97 5.74
N ASP A 262 12.28 13.35 4.56
CA ASP A 262 11.96 11.93 4.40
C ASP A 262 12.93 11.07 5.22
N MET A 263 14.22 11.42 5.24
CA MET A 263 15.21 10.74 6.08
C MET A 263 15.00 10.93 7.58
N LEU A 264 14.69 12.15 8.04
CA LEU A 264 14.38 12.37 9.46
C LEU A 264 13.13 11.60 9.89
N THR A 265 12.13 11.51 9.02
CA THR A 265 10.91 10.75 9.30
C THR A 265 11.22 9.26 9.49
N VAL A 266 12.16 8.69 8.72
CA VAL A 266 12.68 7.34 8.99
C VAL A 266 13.41 7.29 10.32
N ASN A 267 14.32 8.22 10.60
CA ASN A 267 15.16 8.18 11.79
C ASN A 267 14.38 8.39 13.10
N GLU A 268 13.32 9.19 13.10
CA GLU A 268 12.41 9.35 14.24
C GLU A 268 11.61 8.06 14.51
N LEU A 269 11.18 7.36 13.45
CA LEU A 269 10.50 6.06 13.56
C LEU A 269 11.44 4.95 14.07
N THR A 270 12.76 5.15 13.99
CA THR A 270 13.78 4.14 14.31
C THR A 270 14.64 4.50 15.51
N ASN A 271 14.24 5.51 16.30
CA ASN A 271 14.96 6.00 17.48
C ASN A 271 16.45 6.29 17.20
N TRP A 272 16.74 6.99 16.10
CA TRP A 272 18.09 7.45 15.76
C TRP A 272 19.12 6.32 15.59
N ASN A 273 18.65 5.09 15.37
CA ASN A 273 19.51 3.95 15.12
C ASN A 273 19.85 3.86 13.63
N ILE A 274 21.15 3.84 13.32
CA ILE A 274 21.72 3.67 11.96
C ILE A 274 21.18 2.40 11.28
N LYS A 275 20.69 1.43 12.06
CA LYS A 275 19.94 0.26 11.60
C LYS A 275 18.43 0.54 11.54
N ALA A 276 18.02 1.55 10.77
CA ALA A 276 16.62 1.73 10.46
C ALA A 276 16.08 0.44 9.80
N PRO A 277 15.01 -0.20 10.31
CA PRO A 277 14.31 -1.28 9.64
C PRO A 277 14.12 -0.99 8.15
N ILE A 278 14.37 -1.99 7.32
CA ILE A 278 14.24 -1.91 5.86
C ILE A 278 12.84 -1.43 5.44
N GLU A 279 11.85 -1.72 6.29
CA GLU A 279 10.47 -1.30 6.20
C GLU A 279 10.29 0.22 6.28
N ALA A 280 11.03 0.87 7.18
CA ALA A 280 10.99 2.32 7.36
C ALA A 280 11.69 3.01 6.18
N LYS A 281 12.83 2.48 5.74
CA LYS A 281 13.54 2.93 4.53
C LYS A 281 12.65 2.82 3.29
N TYR A 282 11.99 1.67 3.10
CA TYR A 282 11.05 1.48 2.00
C TYR A 282 9.89 2.47 2.03
N ARG A 283 9.31 2.74 3.21
CA ARG A 283 8.20 3.69 3.35
C ARG A 283 8.60 5.12 3.00
N ALA A 284 9.83 5.53 3.30
CA ALA A 284 10.33 6.86 2.93
C ALA A 284 10.78 6.97 1.47
N LEU A 285 11.23 5.87 0.86
CA LEU A 285 11.47 5.81 -0.58
C LEU A 285 10.19 5.79 -1.41
N LYS A 286 9.01 5.82 -0.80
CA LYS A 286 7.76 5.98 -1.56
C LYS A 286 7.80 7.31 -2.31
N CYS A 287 8.10 7.20 -3.59
CA CYS A 287 7.66 8.17 -4.57
C CYS A 287 6.13 8.23 -4.46
N PRO A 288 5.50 9.41 -4.28
CA PRO A 288 4.10 9.53 -4.58
C PRO A 288 3.99 9.24 -6.07
N SER A 289 3.61 8.02 -6.45
CA SER A 289 3.18 7.77 -7.82
C SER A 289 1.89 8.55 -8.00
N GLU A 290 2.03 9.78 -8.47
CA GLU A 290 1.02 10.42 -9.28
C GLU A 290 0.63 9.45 -10.40
N THR A 291 -0.68 9.39 -10.64
CA THR A 291 -1.43 8.68 -11.70
C THR A 291 -1.65 7.17 -11.57
#